data_AF-K1S106-F1
#
_entry.id   AF-K1S106-F1
#
_cell.length_a   1.000
_cell.length_b   1.000
_cell.length_c   1.000
_cell.angle_alpha   90.00
_cell.angle_beta   90.00
_cell.angle_gamma   90.00
#
_symmetry.space_group_name_H-M   'P 1'
#
loop_
_entity.id
_entity.type
_entity.pdbx_description
1 polymer ?
#
loop_
_entity_poly.entity_id
_entity_poly.type
_entity_poly.pdbx_seq_one_letter_code
_entity_poly.pdbx_strand_id
1 'polypeptide(L)'
;LCLADRTLGENPRLRRVKRTSVDELLPRTNPTKGAEIRNRYNGLRLEFAGDYALEFRLFDDGAAYRFVTSLPGEIEVRDEYCRIGLEPGAEAWVSSVGGFRTMYEEPYTRVALSEADDAERMTYLPVLASLGGDFKVLLAEADVRDYPCMFLHRDGQGAFEARFPRVPAEYGPDGDRSLKIESEHPFIARTQGTRSFPWRLAVVADEDADLVRNELVWLLSEPAATEDWSWVKPGQVSWDWWNGMRLSGVDFRAGRNTESYRYYIDFAARYGIPYIIMDEGWS
;
A
#
# COMPACT_ATOMS: atom_id res chain seq x y z
N LEU A 1 16.84 3.14 8.41
CA LEU A 1 15.94 4.29 8.68
C LEU A 1 16.78 5.49 9.07
N CYS A 2 16.75 6.58 8.29
CA CYS A 2 17.56 7.77 8.50
C CYS A 2 16.78 8.83 9.25
N LEU A 3 17.28 9.23 10.41
CA LEU A 3 16.74 10.32 11.22
C LEU A 3 17.57 11.59 10.98
N ALA A 4 17.16 12.70 11.59
CA ALA A 4 17.89 13.97 11.48
C ALA A 4 19.33 13.92 12.03
N ASP A 5 19.57 13.10 13.05
CA ASP A 5 20.82 13.05 13.82
C ASP A 5 21.62 11.74 13.63
N ARG A 6 21.00 10.67 13.13
CA ARG A 6 21.62 9.34 13.00
C ARG A 6 20.88 8.42 12.02
N THR A 7 21.54 7.33 11.62
CA THR A 7 20.92 6.26 10.82
C THR A 7 20.73 5.00 11.66
N LEU A 8 19.48 4.56 11.83
CA LEU A 8 19.16 3.27 12.44
C LEU A 8 19.41 2.16 11.41
N GLY A 9 20.21 1.16 11.80
CA GLY A 9 20.66 0.06 10.94
C GLY A 9 22.11 0.21 10.45
N GLU A 10 22.74 1.37 10.63
CA GLU A 10 24.16 1.57 10.35
C GLU A 10 25.00 1.19 11.58
N ASN A 11 25.99 0.30 11.40
CA ASN A 11 26.80 -0.27 12.49
C ASN A 11 25.96 -0.74 13.71
N PRO A 12 24.94 -1.59 13.51
CA PRO A 12 23.96 -1.90 14.53
C PRO A 12 24.60 -2.72 15.67
N ARG A 13 24.29 -2.35 16.92
CA ARG A 13 24.73 -3.08 18.11
C ARG A 13 23.56 -3.86 18.70
N LEU A 14 23.48 -5.15 18.39
CA LEU A 14 22.43 -6.02 18.90
C LEU A 14 22.49 -6.14 20.43
N ARG A 15 21.37 -5.91 21.10
CA ARG A 15 21.22 -6.06 22.56
C ARG A 15 20.46 -7.32 22.93
N ARG A 16 19.42 -7.66 22.19
CA ARG A 16 18.55 -8.79 22.51
C ARG A 16 17.91 -9.39 21.27
N VAL A 17 17.71 -10.70 21.31
CA VAL A 17 16.94 -11.46 20.34
C VAL A 17 15.74 -12.07 21.04
N LYS A 18 14.55 -11.94 20.44
CA LYS A 18 13.33 -12.66 20.86
C LYS A 18 12.79 -13.44 19.68
N ARG A 19 12.40 -14.68 19.92
CA ARG A 19 11.79 -15.58 18.92
C ARG A 19 10.38 -15.93 19.38
N THR A 20 9.47 -16.03 18.43
CA THR A 20 8.09 -16.47 18.67
C THR A 20 7.67 -17.45 17.57
N SER A 21 6.71 -18.30 17.88
CA SER A 21 5.99 -19.10 16.91
C SER A 21 4.51 -18.86 17.19
N VAL A 22 3.78 -18.45 16.16
CA VAL A 22 2.37 -18.06 16.25
C VAL A 22 1.58 -18.94 15.29
N ASP A 23 0.46 -19.45 15.79
CA ASP A 23 -0.54 -20.17 15.02
C ASP A 23 -1.89 -19.88 15.67
N GLU A 24 -2.62 -18.94 15.10
CA GLU A 24 -3.89 -18.47 15.63
C GLU A 24 -4.91 -18.26 14.50
N LEU A 25 -6.18 -18.25 14.86
CA LEU A 25 -7.28 -17.95 13.95
C LEU A 25 -7.87 -16.60 14.33
N LEU A 26 -7.82 -15.64 13.40
CA LEU A 26 -8.27 -14.28 13.61
C LEU A 26 -9.67 -14.10 12.99
N PRO A 27 -10.66 -13.62 13.75
CA PRO A 27 -11.98 -13.31 13.21
C PRO A 27 -11.95 -12.01 12.40
N ARG A 28 -12.70 -11.96 11.30
CA ARG A 28 -12.97 -10.74 10.54
C ARG A 28 -14.28 -10.15 11.04
N THR A 29 -14.18 -9.11 11.87
CA THR A 29 -15.36 -8.44 12.46
C THR A 29 -16.04 -7.47 11.50
N ASN A 30 -15.30 -6.95 10.52
CA ASN A 30 -15.82 -6.14 9.43
C ASN A 30 -16.07 -7.01 8.17
N PRO A 31 -17.06 -6.66 7.33
CA PRO A 31 -17.47 -7.51 6.20
C PRO A 31 -16.45 -7.45 5.05
N THR A 32 -15.46 -8.33 5.11
CA THR A 32 -14.41 -8.51 4.10
C THR A 32 -14.38 -9.96 3.60
N LYS A 33 -13.37 -10.34 2.80
CA LYS A 33 -13.20 -11.70 2.29
C LYS A 33 -12.98 -12.70 3.43
N GLY A 34 -13.91 -13.65 3.58
CA GLY A 34 -13.85 -14.70 4.60
C GLY A 34 -14.32 -14.24 5.99
N ALA A 35 -14.76 -15.17 6.83
CA ALA A 35 -15.17 -14.89 8.21
C ALA A 35 -13.99 -14.92 9.19
N GLU A 36 -12.96 -15.71 8.87
CA GLU A 36 -11.78 -15.93 9.70
C GLU A 36 -10.56 -16.10 8.80
N ILE A 37 -9.38 -15.90 9.37
CA ILE A 37 -8.11 -16.08 8.69
C ILE A 37 -7.06 -16.62 9.66
N ARG A 38 -6.34 -17.65 9.23
CA ARG A 38 -5.26 -18.23 10.02
C ARG A 38 -3.99 -17.37 9.91
N ASN A 39 -3.46 -16.95 11.04
CA ASN A 39 -2.20 -16.25 11.16
C ASN A 39 -1.14 -17.24 11.68
N ARG A 40 -0.30 -17.75 10.78
CA ARG A 40 0.74 -18.73 11.12
C ARG A 40 2.10 -18.25 10.66
N TYR A 41 3.01 -17.98 11.60
CA TYR A 41 4.36 -17.53 11.29
C TYR A 41 5.37 -17.82 12.40
N ASN A 42 6.64 -17.81 12.03
CA ASN A 42 7.76 -17.71 12.97
C ASN A 42 8.24 -16.25 13.04
N GLY A 43 8.32 -15.71 14.25
CA GLY A 43 8.71 -14.33 14.50
C GLY A 43 10.13 -14.21 15.04
N LEU A 44 10.82 -13.15 14.63
CA LEU A 44 12.14 -12.76 15.15
C LEU A 44 12.14 -11.25 15.40
N ARG A 45 12.35 -10.85 16.66
CA ARG A 45 12.56 -9.45 17.04
C ARG A 45 14.00 -9.26 17.48
N LEU A 46 14.71 -8.38 16.79
CA LEU A 46 16.08 -7.97 17.07
C LEU A 46 16.06 -6.58 17.69
N GLU A 47 16.42 -6.45 18.97
CA GLU A 47 16.46 -5.18 19.68
C GLU A 47 17.91 -4.66 19.69
N PHE A 48 18.11 -3.42 19.27
CA PHE A 48 19.43 -2.82 19.10
C PHE A 48 19.66 -1.68 20.10
N ALA A 49 20.93 -1.31 20.31
CA ALA A 49 21.25 -0.04 20.93
C ALA A 49 20.78 1.12 20.05
N GLY A 50 20.34 2.22 20.68
CA GLY A 50 19.69 3.34 19.98
C GLY A 50 18.15 3.26 19.99
N ASP A 51 17.58 2.41 20.85
CA ASP A 51 16.15 2.32 21.17
C ASP A 51 15.26 2.07 19.95
N TYR A 52 15.71 1.11 19.13
CA TYR A 52 14.97 0.58 18.00
C TYR A 52 15.10 -0.94 17.91
N ALA A 53 14.20 -1.54 17.14
CA ALA A 53 14.18 -2.96 16.82
C ALA A 53 13.84 -3.17 15.35
N LEU A 54 14.23 -4.35 14.85
CA LEU A 54 13.66 -4.93 13.64
C LEU A 54 12.78 -6.10 14.04
N GLU A 55 11.55 -6.14 13.53
CA GLU A 55 10.68 -7.30 13.60
C GLU A 55 10.67 -7.99 12.25
N PHE A 56 10.84 -9.31 12.25
CA PHE A 56 10.67 -10.17 11.09
C PHE A 56 9.56 -11.17 11.38
N ARG A 57 8.77 -11.47 10.36
CA ARG A 57 7.82 -12.60 10.35
C ARG A 57 8.07 -13.43 9.12
N LEU A 58 8.15 -14.75 9.30
CA LEU A 58 8.28 -15.72 8.23
C LEU A 58 7.04 -16.61 8.23
N PHE A 59 6.25 -16.49 7.17
CA PHE A 59 5.06 -17.28 6.88
C PHE A 59 5.44 -18.42 5.93
N ASP A 60 4.49 -19.31 5.64
CA ASP A 60 4.71 -20.34 4.61
C ASP A 60 4.78 -19.73 3.20
N ASP A 61 4.08 -18.61 2.98
CA ASP A 61 3.85 -17.95 1.69
C ASP A 61 4.50 -16.56 1.60
N GLY A 62 5.47 -16.26 2.48
CA GLY A 62 6.21 -15.01 2.40
C GLY A 62 6.97 -14.62 3.66
N ALA A 63 7.65 -13.48 3.57
CA ALA A 63 8.37 -12.87 4.67
C ALA A 63 8.07 -11.38 4.75
N ALA A 64 8.13 -10.82 5.95
CA ALA A 64 7.98 -9.40 6.16
C ALA A 64 8.92 -8.91 7.25
N TYR A 65 9.33 -7.64 7.14
CA TYR A 65 10.05 -6.95 8.20
C TYR A 65 9.53 -5.53 8.42
N ARG A 66 9.75 -4.98 9.62
CA ARG A 66 9.54 -3.56 9.90
C ARG A 66 10.50 -3.02 10.95
N PHE A 67 10.74 -1.72 10.90
CA PHE A 67 11.34 -0.98 12.01
C PHE A 67 10.30 -0.76 13.12
N VAL A 68 10.76 -0.81 14.37
CA VAL A 68 10.01 -0.37 15.54
C VAL A 68 10.93 0.50 16.38
N THR A 69 10.46 1.66 16.81
CA THR A 69 11.23 2.61 17.61
C THR A 69 10.58 2.86 18.97
N SER A 70 11.40 3.22 19.95
CA SER A 70 10.98 3.65 21.29
C SER A 70 11.68 4.95 21.65
N LEU A 71 11.63 5.90 20.71
CA LEU A 71 12.26 7.22 20.84
C LEU A 71 11.29 8.21 21.49
N PRO A 72 11.79 9.14 22.31
CA PRO A 72 10.95 10.13 22.96
C PRO A 72 10.48 11.21 21.97
N GLY A 73 9.26 11.70 22.18
CA GLY A 73 8.72 12.85 21.43
C GLY A 73 8.51 12.57 19.94
N GLU A 74 8.45 13.64 19.17
CA GLU A 74 8.33 13.58 17.71
C GLU A 74 9.73 13.49 17.07
N ILE A 75 9.81 12.77 15.94
CA ILE A 75 11.02 12.59 15.15
C ILE A 75 10.76 12.94 13.68
N GLU A 76 11.81 13.39 12.99
CA GLU A 76 11.84 13.54 11.54
C GLU A 76 12.61 12.38 10.92
N VAL A 77 11.96 11.66 10.01
CA VAL A 77 12.59 10.61 9.19
C VAL A 77 13.00 11.24 7.87
N ARG A 78 14.31 11.36 7.66
CA ARG A 78 14.89 11.95 6.45
C ARG A 78 14.77 11.05 5.24
N ASP A 79 14.95 9.74 5.45
CA ASP A 79 14.90 8.74 4.39
C ASP A 79 14.74 7.32 4.98
N GLU A 80 14.40 6.35 4.14
CA GLU A 80 14.44 4.93 4.45
C GLU A 80 15.17 4.16 3.35
N TYR A 81 16.36 3.65 3.67
CA TYR A 81 17.06 2.74 2.76
C TYR A 81 16.48 1.33 2.81
N CYS A 82 15.93 0.88 1.69
CA CYS A 82 15.56 -0.50 1.41
C CYS A 82 16.02 -0.83 -0.01
N ARG A 83 16.83 -1.88 -0.16
CA ARG A 83 17.26 -2.41 -1.45
C ARG A 83 16.92 -3.88 -1.53
N ILE A 84 16.21 -4.27 -2.59
CA ILE A 84 15.69 -5.62 -2.81
C ILE A 84 16.39 -6.18 -4.03
N GLY A 85 17.44 -6.95 -3.80
CA GLY A 85 18.18 -7.66 -4.87
C GLY A 85 17.48 -8.95 -5.24
N LEU A 86 17.37 -9.20 -6.54
CA LEU A 86 16.79 -10.42 -7.10
C LEU A 86 17.85 -11.20 -7.91
N GLU A 87 17.51 -12.43 -8.30
CA GLU A 87 18.43 -13.27 -9.05
C GLU A 87 18.75 -12.68 -10.43
N PRO A 88 19.96 -12.92 -10.97
CA PRO A 88 20.31 -12.47 -12.32
C PRO A 88 19.30 -12.95 -13.37
N GLY A 89 18.86 -12.03 -14.22
CA GLY A 89 17.86 -12.32 -15.26
C GLY A 89 16.41 -12.22 -14.81
N ALA A 90 16.14 -11.82 -13.56
CA ALA A 90 14.78 -11.59 -13.10
C ALA A 90 14.05 -10.52 -13.94
N GLU A 91 12.81 -10.83 -14.29
CA GLU A 91 11.85 -9.90 -14.88
C GLU A 91 10.87 -9.40 -13.80
N ALA A 92 10.35 -8.20 -14.00
CA ALA A 92 9.32 -7.62 -13.14
C ALA A 92 8.16 -7.03 -13.95
N TRP A 93 6.98 -7.00 -13.35
CA TRP A 93 5.79 -6.34 -13.88
C TRP A 93 5.60 -5.05 -13.10
N VAL A 94 5.79 -3.92 -13.78
CA VAL A 94 5.85 -2.59 -13.17
C VAL A 94 4.83 -1.64 -13.79
N SER A 95 4.32 -0.73 -12.98
CA SER A 95 3.46 0.39 -13.39
C SER A 95 4.29 1.68 -13.32
N SER A 96 4.90 2.03 -14.46
CA SER A 96 5.96 3.04 -14.52
C SER A 96 5.42 4.47 -14.51
N VAL A 97 5.82 5.25 -13.50
CA VAL A 97 5.48 6.67 -13.32
C VAL A 97 6.73 7.54 -13.30
N GLY A 98 6.60 8.83 -13.61
CA GLY A 98 7.70 9.81 -13.63
C GLY A 98 7.80 10.69 -12.38
N GLY A 99 7.10 10.33 -11.30
CA GLY A 99 7.07 11.12 -10.08
C GLY A 99 6.04 10.60 -9.07
N PHE A 100 6.09 11.15 -7.85
CA PHE A 100 5.21 10.73 -6.76
C PHE A 100 3.76 11.20 -6.91
N ARG A 101 3.51 12.22 -7.74
CA ARG A 101 2.16 12.69 -8.06
C ARG A 101 1.57 11.82 -9.18
N THR A 102 0.94 10.72 -8.79
CA THR A 102 0.30 9.74 -9.68
C THR A 102 -1.07 9.32 -9.15
N MET A 103 -1.94 8.84 -10.04
CA MET A 103 -3.25 8.28 -9.70
C MET A 103 -3.20 6.78 -9.38
N TYR A 104 -2.04 6.12 -9.55
CA TYR A 104 -1.87 4.67 -9.39
C TYR A 104 -2.67 3.83 -10.41
N GLU A 105 -2.85 4.35 -11.64
CA GLU A 105 -3.69 3.74 -12.69
C GLU A 105 -2.92 3.38 -13.97
N GLU A 106 -1.58 3.27 -13.89
CA GLU A 106 -0.75 2.89 -15.03
C GLU A 106 -0.82 1.38 -15.31
N PRO A 107 -0.84 0.95 -16.59
CA PRO A 107 -0.82 -0.46 -16.94
C PRO A 107 0.51 -1.12 -16.54
N TYR A 108 0.46 -2.40 -16.22
CA TYR A 108 1.66 -3.19 -15.97
C TYR A 108 2.43 -3.46 -17.27
N THR A 109 3.72 -3.20 -17.24
CA THR A 109 4.67 -3.57 -18.30
C THR A 109 5.71 -4.53 -17.74
N ARG A 110 6.06 -5.55 -18.52
CA ARG A 110 7.12 -6.48 -18.17
C ARG A 110 8.48 -5.90 -18.56
N VAL A 111 9.42 -5.88 -17.61
CA VAL A 111 10.76 -5.31 -17.77
C VAL A 111 11.82 -6.22 -17.18
N ALA A 112 13.05 -6.15 -17.68
CA ALA A 112 14.19 -6.81 -17.06
C ALA A 112 14.75 -5.95 -15.92
N LEU A 113 15.19 -6.56 -14.82
CA LEU A 113 15.83 -5.83 -13.71
C LEU A 113 17.30 -5.47 -13.97
N SER A 114 17.90 -6.05 -15.02
CA SER A 114 19.19 -5.61 -15.55
C SER A 114 19.10 -4.30 -16.34
N GLU A 115 17.89 -3.84 -16.65
CA GLU A 115 17.66 -2.54 -17.28
C GLU A 115 17.37 -1.52 -16.19
N ALA A 116 18.19 -0.46 -16.13
CA ALA A 116 17.97 0.64 -15.21
C ALA A 116 16.73 1.45 -15.60
N ASP A 117 16.04 1.98 -14.60
CA ASP A 117 15.12 3.08 -14.81
C ASP A 117 15.88 4.36 -15.17
N ASP A 118 15.25 5.26 -15.93
CA ASP A 118 15.68 6.66 -15.96
C ASP A 118 15.61 7.21 -14.52
N ALA A 119 16.46 8.18 -14.17
CA ALA A 119 16.62 8.64 -12.78
C ALA A 119 15.31 9.06 -12.07
N GLU A 120 14.30 9.51 -12.82
CA GLU A 120 13.00 9.96 -12.31
C GLU A 120 11.92 8.86 -12.38
N ARG A 121 12.18 7.77 -13.11
CA ARG A 121 11.23 6.67 -13.29
C ARG A 121 11.21 5.77 -12.07
N MET A 122 10.01 5.36 -11.69
CA MET A 122 9.75 4.47 -10.56
C MET A 122 8.44 3.72 -10.78
N THR A 123 8.16 2.74 -9.94
CA THR A 123 6.88 2.03 -9.88
C THR A 123 6.33 2.08 -8.46
N TYR A 124 5.02 2.16 -8.33
CA TYR A 124 4.35 1.95 -7.04
C TYR A 124 4.14 0.46 -6.78
N LEU A 125 3.80 0.13 -5.53
CA LEU A 125 3.46 -1.22 -5.07
C LEU A 125 1.99 -1.56 -5.37
N PRO A 126 1.64 -2.85 -5.50
CA PRO A 126 2.55 -4.00 -5.44
C PRO A 126 3.35 -4.21 -6.73
N VAL A 127 4.52 -4.84 -6.63
CA VAL A 127 5.37 -5.19 -7.78
C VAL A 127 5.60 -6.68 -7.79
N LEU A 128 5.23 -7.34 -8.89
CA LEU A 128 5.51 -8.75 -9.11
C LEU A 128 6.86 -8.90 -9.81
N ALA A 129 7.69 -9.83 -9.36
CA ALA A 129 8.92 -10.20 -10.03
C ALA A 129 9.08 -11.73 -10.10
N SER A 130 9.76 -12.21 -11.14
CA SER A 130 10.13 -13.62 -11.25
C SER A 130 11.23 -13.96 -10.24
N LEU A 131 11.14 -15.15 -9.66
CA LEU A 131 12.25 -15.83 -9.00
C LEU A 131 12.66 -17.04 -9.86
N GLY A 132 13.81 -17.66 -9.59
CA GLY A 132 14.26 -18.84 -10.32
C GLY A 132 13.21 -19.96 -10.36
N GLY A 133 13.11 -20.63 -11.52
CA GLY A 133 12.09 -21.66 -11.76
C GLY A 133 10.70 -21.05 -12.00
N ASP A 134 9.67 -21.65 -11.40
CA ASP A 134 8.27 -21.20 -11.54
C ASP A 134 7.87 -20.18 -10.45
N PHE A 135 8.77 -19.93 -9.49
CA PHE A 135 8.51 -19.05 -8.35
C PHE A 135 8.39 -17.58 -8.76
N LYS A 136 7.55 -16.84 -8.05
CA LYS A 136 7.41 -15.38 -8.14
C LYS A 136 7.43 -14.77 -6.75
N VAL A 137 7.81 -13.50 -6.71
CA VAL A 137 7.73 -12.66 -5.52
C VAL A 137 6.86 -11.45 -5.78
N LEU A 138 5.86 -11.21 -4.92
CA LEU A 138 5.08 -9.98 -4.91
C LEU A 138 5.57 -9.10 -3.76
N LEU A 139 6.22 -8.01 -4.13
CA LEU A 139 6.68 -6.98 -3.20
C LEU A 139 5.52 -6.05 -2.88
N ALA A 140 5.26 -5.82 -1.60
CA ALA A 140 4.23 -4.91 -1.14
C ALA A 140 4.59 -4.30 0.21
N GLU A 141 3.69 -3.47 0.74
CA GLU A 141 3.75 -2.97 2.09
C GLU A 141 2.38 -3.13 2.79
N ALA A 142 2.39 -3.10 4.12
CA ALA A 142 1.19 -3.19 4.94
C ALA A 142 1.31 -2.28 6.16
N ASP A 143 0.17 -1.95 6.78
CA ASP A 143 0.12 -1.03 7.93
C ASP A 143 0.69 0.38 7.62
N VAL A 144 0.46 0.88 6.39
CA VAL A 144 0.91 2.21 5.97
C VAL A 144 0.02 3.27 6.59
N ARG A 145 0.49 3.89 7.68
CA ARG A 145 -0.19 4.98 8.37
C ARG A 145 0.81 6.03 8.81
N ASP A 146 0.49 7.30 8.59
CA ASP A 146 1.33 8.44 8.99
C ASP A 146 2.80 8.24 8.53
N TYR A 147 2.96 7.72 7.32
CA TYR A 147 4.24 7.41 6.67
C TYR A 147 3.99 7.36 5.16
N PRO A 148 4.93 7.83 4.31
CA PRO A 148 4.73 7.83 2.87
C PRO A 148 4.74 6.41 2.29
N CYS A 149 3.93 6.20 1.25
CA CYS A 149 3.95 4.96 0.46
C CYS A 149 5.33 4.77 -0.20
N MET A 150 5.76 3.51 -0.30
CA MET A 150 7.00 3.15 -0.95
C MET A 150 6.83 3.01 -2.47
N PHE A 151 7.73 3.67 -3.19
CA PHE A 151 7.97 3.44 -4.61
C PHE A 151 9.27 2.67 -4.77
N LEU A 152 9.42 1.97 -5.89
CA LEU A 152 10.62 1.22 -6.23
C LEU A 152 11.23 1.77 -7.52
N HIS A 153 12.55 1.93 -7.53
CA HIS A 153 13.36 2.33 -8.67
C HIS A 153 14.32 1.19 -9.04
N ARG A 154 14.41 0.81 -10.31
CA ARG A 154 15.34 -0.24 -10.78
C ARG A 154 16.74 0.33 -10.92
N ASP A 155 17.69 -0.26 -10.19
CA ASP A 155 19.09 0.19 -10.20
C ASP A 155 19.90 -0.27 -11.43
N GLY A 156 19.31 -1.13 -12.28
CA GLY A 156 19.96 -1.76 -13.43
C GLY A 156 21.01 -2.82 -13.06
N GLN A 157 21.13 -3.14 -11.78
CA GLN A 157 22.04 -4.14 -11.23
C GLN A 157 21.26 -5.33 -10.63
N GLY A 158 20.03 -5.54 -11.10
CA GLY A 158 19.17 -6.63 -10.64
C GLY A 158 18.47 -6.35 -9.32
N ALA A 159 18.33 -5.08 -8.90
CA ALA A 159 17.63 -4.74 -7.67
C ALA A 159 16.64 -3.58 -7.83
N PHE A 160 15.71 -3.53 -6.89
CA PHE A 160 14.90 -2.36 -6.62
C PHE A 160 15.47 -1.58 -5.44
N GLU A 161 15.49 -0.26 -5.54
CA GLU A 161 15.76 0.67 -4.45
C GLU A 161 14.49 1.43 -4.10
N ALA A 162 14.19 1.51 -2.80
CA ALA A 162 13.03 2.24 -2.33
C ALA A 162 13.20 3.76 -2.53
N ARG A 163 12.11 4.42 -2.90
CA ARG A 163 11.98 5.87 -3.04
C ARG A 163 10.72 6.31 -2.29
N PHE A 164 10.79 7.47 -1.66
CA PHE A 164 9.69 8.03 -0.87
C PHE A 164 9.47 9.51 -1.21
N PRO A 165 8.21 9.95 -1.34
CA PRO A 165 7.92 11.38 -1.41
C PRO A 165 8.35 12.08 -0.13
N ARG A 166 8.84 13.31 -0.28
CA ARG A 166 9.08 14.20 0.86
C ARG A 166 7.77 14.84 1.32
N VAL A 167 7.74 15.30 2.57
CA VAL A 167 6.57 16.01 3.09
C VAL A 167 6.44 17.35 2.37
N PRO A 168 5.31 17.64 1.71
CA PRO A 168 5.07 18.95 1.09
C PRO A 168 5.09 20.06 2.15
N ALA A 169 5.75 21.18 1.83
CA ALA A 169 5.83 22.34 2.70
C ALA A 169 4.87 23.45 2.24
N GLU A 170 4.81 23.70 0.93
CA GLU A 170 3.93 24.71 0.32
C GLU A 170 3.21 24.13 -0.89
N TYR A 171 1.96 24.56 -1.07
CA TYR A 171 1.10 24.19 -2.19
C TYR A 171 0.70 25.43 -2.97
N GLY A 172 0.70 25.30 -4.29
CA GLY A 172 0.21 26.30 -5.23
C GLY A 172 -0.95 25.77 -6.06
N PRO A 173 -1.75 26.64 -6.69
CA PRO A 173 -2.81 26.23 -7.62
C PRO A 173 -2.25 25.41 -8.79
N ASP A 174 -2.95 24.34 -9.16
CA ASP A 174 -2.61 23.56 -10.36
C ASP A 174 -3.86 22.99 -11.05
N GLY A 175 -4.61 23.89 -11.69
CA GLY A 175 -5.83 23.54 -12.41
C GLY A 175 -7.04 23.34 -11.50
N ASP A 176 -8.07 22.70 -12.04
CA ASP A 176 -9.30 22.42 -11.30
C ASP A 176 -9.07 21.31 -10.25
N ARG A 177 -9.53 21.54 -9.02
CA ARG A 177 -9.45 20.58 -7.88
C ARG A 177 -8.06 19.98 -7.67
N SER A 178 -7.02 20.74 -7.96
CA SER A 178 -5.66 20.22 -7.94
C SER A 178 -4.67 21.29 -7.47
N LEU A 179 -3.66 20.82 -6.75
CA LEU A 179 -2.57 21.63 -6.21
C LEU A 179 -1.23 21.03 -6.66
N LYS A 180 -0.29 21.91 -7.00
CA LYS A 180 1.11 21.53 -7.17
C LYS A 180 1.84 21.73 -5.85
N ILE A 181 2.84 20.90 -5.61
CA ILE A 181 3.79 21.07 -4.51
C ILE A 181 4.82 22.10 -4.99
N GLU A 182 4.93 23.24 -4.30
CA GLU A 182 5.89 24.30 -4.65
C GLU A 182 7.22 24.15 -3.91
N SER A 183 7.17 23.58 -2.71
CA SER A 183 8.35 23.26 -1.91
C SER A 183 8.08 22.06 -1.01
N GLU A 184 9.16 21.37 -0.61
CA GLU A 184 9.13 20.19 0.25
C GLU A 184 10.06 20.37 1.44
N HIS A 185 9.71 19.76 2.57
CA HIS A 185 10.60 19.63 3.71
C HIS A 185 11.74 18.65 3.42
N PRO A 186 12.89 18.73 4.15
CA PRO A 186 14.02 17.83 3.95
C PRO A 186 13.83 16.44 4.61
N PHE A 187 12.59 16.01 4.82
CA PHE A 187 12.22 14.74 5.44
C PHE A 187 11.00 14.13 4.75
N ILE A 188 10.90 12.80 4.82
CA ILE A 188 9.80 12.01 4.22
C ILE A 188 8.64 11.80 5.19
N ALA A 189 8.90 11.90 6.50
CA ALA A 189 7.86 11.86 7.53
C ALA A 189 8.28 12.64 8.78
N ARG A 190 7.29 13.21 9.48
CA ARG A 190 7.40 13.72 10.85
C ARG A 190 6.34 13.02 11.68
N THR A 191 6.74 12.33 12.75
CA THR A 191 5.85 11.41 13.47
C THR A 191 6.31 11.13 14.90
N GLN A 192 5.49 10.47 15.71
CA GLN A 192 5.86 10.01 17.06
C GLN A 192 7.03 9.03 17.02
N GLY A 193 8.02 9.24 17.88
CA GLY A 193 9.25 8.45 17.95
C GLY A 193 9.06 7.06 18.57
N THR A 194 7.99 6.85 19.33
CA THR A 194 7.61 5.52 19.83
C THR A 194 6.48 4.96 18.97
N ARG A 195 6.83 4.15 17.97
CA ARG A 195 5.87 3.60 17.01
C ARG A 195 6.41 2.36 16.29
N SER A 196 5.53 1.69 15.56
CA SER A 196 5.90 0.78 14.48
C SER A 196 5.85 1.52 13.15
N PHE A 197 6.75 1.15 12.24
CA PHE A 197 6.75 1.59 10.85
C PHE A 197 6.04 0.57 9.97
N PRO A 198 5.65 0.93 8.72
CA PRO A 198 5.00 0.00 7.81
C PRO A 198 5.82 -1.28 7.61
N TRP A 199 5.12 -2.40 7.39
CA TRP A 199 5.75 -3.64 7.00
C TRP A 199 6.22 -3.55 5.56
N ARG A 200 7.47 -3.96 5.31
CA ARG A 200 7.98 -4.32 3.98
C ARG A 200 7.80 -5.82 3.84
N LEU A 201 7.02 -6.27 2.84
CA LEU A 201 6.69 -7.68 2.70
C LEU A 201 6.96 -8.19 1.28
N ALA A 202 7.29 -9.47 1.22
CA ALA A 202 7.50 -10.24 0.02
C ALA A 202 6.66 -11.51 0.13
N VAL A 203 5.57 -11.56 -0.65
CA VAL A 203 4.80 -12.79 -0.87
C VAL A 203 5.60 -13.66 -1.81
N VAL A 204 5.72 -14.95 -1.54
CA VAL A 204 6.41 -15.91 -2.41
C VAL A 204 5.43 -17.00 -2.79
N ALA A 205 5.34 -17.29 -4.08
CA ALA A 205 4.45 -18.33 -4.60
C ALA A 205 5.07 -19.03 -5.81
N ASP A 206 4.84 -20.33 -5.94
CA ASP A 206 5.13 -21.15 -7.14
C ASP A 206 3.91 -21.26 -8.06
N GLU A 207 2.69 -21.08 -7.55
CA GLU A 207 1.47 -20.98 -8.34
C GLU A 207 0.88 -19.56 -8.31
N ASP A 208 0.51 -19.02 -9.48
CA ASP A 208 -0.08 -17.67 -9.59
C ASP A 208 -1.38 -17.51 -8.77
N ALA A 209 -2.12 -18.60 -8.60
CA ALA A 209 -3.34 -18.60 -7.82
C ALA A 209 -3.09 -18.31 -6.32
N ASP A 210 -1.89 -18.63 -5.81
CA ASP A 210 -1.54 -18.39 -4.41
C ASP A 210 -1.18 -16.93 -4.16
N LEU A 211 -0.70 -16.20 -5.17
CA LEU A 211 -0.58 -14.73 -5.10
C LEU A 211 -1.95 -14.06 -4.87
N VAL A 212 -3.02 -14.57 -5.51
CA VAL A 212 -4.38 -14.03 -5.39
C VAL A 212 -5.06 -14.46 -4.07
N ARG A 213 -4.70 -15.63 -3.55
CA ARG A 213 -5.23 -16.14 -2.29
C ARG A 213 -4.51 -15.58 -1.07
N ASN A 214 -3.30 -15.06 -1.24
CA ASN A 214 -2.49 -14.49 -0.18
C ASN A 214 -3.22 -13.38 0.59
N GLU A 215 -2.99 -13.33 1.88
CA GLU A 215 -3.65 -12.38 2.78
C GLU A 215 -2.63 -11.65 3.69
N LEU A 216 -1.34 -11.65 3.34
CA LEU A 216 -0.28 -11.09 4.19
C LEU A 216 -0.49 -9.60 4.46
N VAL A 217 -0.99 -8.84 3.48
CA VAL A 217 -1.33 -7.41 3.69
C VAL A 217 -2.35 -7.25 4.81
N TRP A 218 -3.37 -8.11 4.87
CA TRP A 218 -4.36 -8.07 5.95
C TRP A 218 -3.76 -8.54 7.27
N LEU A 219 -3.01 -9.66 7.29
CA LEU A 219 -2.39 -10.25 8.49
C LEU A 219 -1.33 -9.36 9.16
N LEU A 220 -0.72 -8.47 8.39
CA LEU A 220 0.33 -7.57 8.86
C LEU A 220 -0.19 -6.17 9.23
N SER A 221 -1.40 -5.82 8.79
CA SER A 221 -2.04 -4.54 9.13
C SER A 221 -2.58 -4.56 10.55
N GLU A 222 -2.69 -3.38 11.17
CA GLU A 222 -3.37 -3.28 12.46
C GLU A 222 -4.80 -3.83 12.36
N PRO A 223 -5.25 -4.64 13.33
CA PRO A 223 -6.61 -5.15 13.36
C PRO A 223 -7.63 -4.02 13.30
N ALA A 224 -8.80 -4.32 12.73
CA ALA A 224 -9.94 -3.41 12.79
C ALA A 224 -10.25 -3.03 14.25
N ALA A 225 -10.76 -1.82 14.45
CA ALA A 225 -11.23 -1.40 15.76
C ALA A 225 -12.27 -2.40 16.30
N THR A 226 -12.17 -2.68 17.59
CA THR A 226 -13.12 -3.54 18.29
C THR A 226 -14.40 -2.75 18.56
N GLU A 227 -15.24 -2.64 17.54
CA GLU A 227 -16.51 -1.89 17.57
C GLU A 227 -17.64 -2.66 16.87
N ASP A 228 -18.87 -2.13 16.92
CA ASP A 228 -20.01 -2.71 16.21
C ASP A 228 -19.95 -2.35 14.72
N TRP A 229 -19.73 -3.36 13.88
CA TRP A 229 -19.69 -3.24 12.42
C TRP A 229 -21.04 -3.55 11.76
N SER A 230 -22.11 -3.79 12.54
CA SER A 230 -23.42 -4.18 12.01
C SER A 230 -24.04 -3.15 11.07
N TRP A 231 -23.68 -1.88 11.20
CA TRP A 231 -24.13 -0.78 10.33
C TRP A 231 -23.40 -0.75 8.98
N VAL A 232 -22.22 -1.37 8.86
CA VAL A 232 -21.50 -1.47 7.59
C VAL A 232 -22.16 -2.54 6.73
N LYS A 233 -22.80 -2.11 5.65
CA LYS A 233 -23.51 -2.97 4.71
C LYS A 233 -22.77 -2.93 3.36
N PRO A 234 -22.12 -4.03 2.93
CA PRO A 234 -21.61 -4.12 1.56
C PRO A 234 -22.75 -4.20 0.56
N GLY A 235 -22.50 -3.75 -0.68
CA GLY A 235 -23.49 -3.89 -1.75
C GLY A 235 -23.06 -3.27 -3.06
N GLN A 236 -23.89 -3.47 -4.07
CA GLN A 236 -23.68 -2.92 -5.40
C GLN A 236 -24.21 -1.49 -5.51
N VAL A 237 -23.69 -0.73 -6.47
CA VAL A 237 -24.07 0.65 -6.74
C VAL A 237 -24.65 0.76 -8.14
N SER A 238 -25.76 1.48 -8.28
CA SER A 238 -26.18 2.05 -9.57
C SER A 238 -25.39 3.34 -9.82
N TRP A 239 -24.35 3.25 -10.63
CA TRP A 239 -23.34 4.29 -10.77
C TRP A 239 -23.61 5.20 -11.98
N ASP A 240 -23.57 6.50 -11.75
CA ASP A 240 -23.97 7.58 -12.64
C ASP A 240 -22.82 8.11 -13.52
N TRP A 241 -21.60 8.24 -12.97
CA TRP A 241 -20.45 8.86 -13.65
C TRP A 241 -19.99 8.09 -14.89
N TRP A 242 -19.79 6.78 -14.76
CA TRP A 242 -19.16 5.97 -15.81
C TRP A 242 -19.96 5.93 -17.11
N ASN A 243 -21.29 5.96 -17.04
CA ASN A 243 -22.16 6.02 -18.21
C ASN A 243 -22.37 7.46 -18.74
N GLY A 244 -21.74 8.45 -18.10
CA GLY A 244 -21.82 9.88 -18.44
C GLY A 244 -23.21 10.49 -18.17
N MET A 245 -24.01 9.88 -17.30
CA MET A 245 -25.42 10.21 -17.05
C MET A 245 -26.28 10.26 -18.32
N ARG A 246 -25.96 9.43 -19.33
CA ARG A 246 -26.60 9.45 -20.65
C ARG A 246 -27.79 8.50 -20.72
N LEU A 247 -28.81 8.76 -19.89
CA LEU A 247 -30.04 7.98 -19.89
C LEU A 247 -30.78 8.11 -21.22
N SER A 248 -31.31 6.99 -21.72
CA SER A 248 -32.11 6.92 -22.95
C SER A 248 -33.50 6.35 -22.66
N GLY A 249 -34.48 6.68 -23.51
CA GLY A 249 -35.86 6.23 -23.31
C GLY A 249 -36.60 6.89 -22.14
N VAL A 250 -36.11 8.04 -21.66
CA VAL A 250 -36.73 8.86 -20.61
C VAL A 250 -37.41 10.09 -21.22
N ASP A 251 -38.43 10.62 -20.56
CA ASP A 251 -39.21 11.80 -20.98
C ASP A 251 -38.69 13.12 -20.40
N PHE A 252 -37.56 13.09 -19.71
CA PHE A 252 -36.85 14.25 -19.17
C PHE A 252 -35.43 14.36 -19.75
N ARG A 253 -34.81 15.53 -19.60
CA ARG A 253 -33.42 15.72 -20.02
C ARG A 253 -32.47 15.04 -19.03
N ALA A 254 -31.78 14.00 -19.47
CA ALA A 254 -30.77 13.32 -18.66
C ALA A 254 -29.60 14.25 -18.28
N GLY A 255 -29.08 14.10 -17.07
CA GLY A 255 -27.93 14.84 -16.56
C GLY A 255 -27.90 14.94 -15.03
N ARG A 256 -27.10 15.87 -14.51
CA ARG A 256 -26.99 16.15 -13.06
C ARG A 256 -28.23 16.91 -12.56
N ASN A 257 -29.34 16.20 -12.43
CA ASN A 257 -30.62 16.73 -11.98
C ASN A 257 -31.41 15.67 -11.21
N THR A 258 -32.43 16.16 -10.50
CA THR A 258 -33.29 15.33 -9.63
C THR A 258 -33.97 14.20 -10.40
N GLU A 259 -34.42 14.44 -11.62
CA GLU A 259 -35.12 13.47 -12.46
C GLU A 259 -34.24 12.28 -12.82
N SER A 260 -32.98 12.53 -13.21
CA SER A 260 -32.02 11.47 -13.52
C SER A 260 -31.69 10.64 -12.28
N TYR A 261 -31.46 11.27 -11.13
CA TYR A 261 -31.21 10.53 -9.90
C TYR A 261 -32.42 9.74 -9.42
N ARG A 262 -33.66 10.25 -9.59
CA ARG A 262 -34.88 9.45 -9.35
C ARG A 262 -34.90 8.20 -10.24
N TYR A 263 -34.53 8.32 -11.50
CA TYR A 263 -34.44 7.16 -12.39
C TYR A 263 -33.41 6.12 -11.91
N TYR A 264 -32.21 6.55 -11.48
CA TYR A 264 -31.21 5.63 -10.90
C TYR A 264 -31.71 4.98 -9.60
N ILE A 265 -32.42 5.72 -8.74
CA ILE A 265 -33.06 5.20 -7.52
C ILE A 265 -34.10 4.14 -7.87
N ASP A 266 -34.99 4.43 -8.83
CA ASP A 266 -36.04 3.50 -9.24
C ASP A 266 -35.46 2.24 -9.88
N PHE A 267 -34.41 2.39 -10.70
CA PHE A 267 -33.65 1.26 -11.24
C PHE A 267 -33.04 0.42 -10.11
N ALA A 268 -32.35 1.06 -9.17
CA ALA A 268 -31.71 0.36 -8.05
C ALA A 268 -32.75 -0.38 -7.20
N ALA A 269 -33.85 0.27 -6.83
CA ALA A 269 -34.95 -0.32 -6.08
C ALA A 269 -35.61 -1.49 -6.82
N ARG A 270 -35.84 -1.37 -8.14
CA ARG A 270 -36.44 -2.43 -8.96
C ARG A 270 -35.59 -3.71 -8.99
N TYR A 271 -34.27 -3.58 -8.98
CA TYR A 271 -33.34 -4.71 -9.08
C TYR A 271 -32.70 -5.11 -7.74
N GLY A 272 -33.12 -4.49 -6.62
CA GLY A 272 -32.58 -4.79 -5.30
C GLY A 272 -31.12 -4.35 -5.12
N ILE A 273 -30.66 -3.35 -5.87
CA ILE A 273 -29.34 -2.74 -5.71
C ILE A 273 -29.41 -1.74 -4.55
N PRO A 274 -28.61 -1.90 -3.48
CA PRO A 274 -28.79 -1.16 -2.24
C PRO A 274 -28.34 0.31 -2.30
N TYR A 275 -27.51 0.69 -3.28
CA TYR A 275 -26.89 2.01 -3.33
C TYR A 275 -27.06 2.70 -4.69
N ILE A 276 -27.16 4.02 -4.63
CA ILE A 276 -26.81 4.93 -5.73
C ILE A 276 -25.58 5.74 -5.30
N ILE A 277 -24.81 6.23 -6.27
CA ILE A 277 -23.79 7.26 -6.02
C ILE A 277 -24.23 8.51 -6.77
N MET A 278 -24.04 9.67 -6.13
CA MET A 278 -24.04 10.97 -6.77
C MET A 278 -22.58 11.38 -6.91
N ASP A 279 -22.01 11.15 -8.08
CA ASP A 279 -20.59 11.39 -8.31
C ASP A 279 -20.32 12.88 -8.58
N GLU A 280 -19.15 13.21 -9.12
CA GLU A 280 -18.71 14.59 -9.33
C GLU A 280 -19.76 15.50 -10.02
N GLY A 281 -20.03 16.65 -9.39
CA GLY A 281 -20.82 17.74 -9.95
C GLY A 281 -22.19 17.98 -9.29
N TRP A 282 -22.47 17.36 -8.14
CA TRP A 282 -23.67 17.67 -7.35
C TRP A 282 -23.55 18.95 -6.50
N SER A 283 -22.32 19.42 -6.20
CA SER A 283 -22.00 20.62 -5.41
C SER A 283 -21.15 21.63 -6.17
#